data_AF-A0A3D8UP72-F1
#
_entry.id   AF-A0A3D8UP72-F1
#
_cell.length_a   1.000
_cell.length_b   1.000
_cell.length_c   1.000
_cell.angle_alpha   90.00
_cell.angle_beta   90.00
_cell.angle_gamma   90.00
#
_symmetry.space_group_name_H-M   'P 1'
#
loop_
_entity.id
_entity.type
_entity.pdbx_description
1 polymer ?
#
loop_
_entity_poly.entity_id
_entity_poly.type
_entity_poly.pdbx_seq_one_letter_code
_entity_poly.pdbx_strand_id
1 'polypeptide(L)' 'MLSCKHTIDQGTDYLDKELGFWRKVEMKMHLMICVNCRRYMKQLKQTIMMLSKGQFKKPSDQQVERLKKEYQDVSTDK' A
#
# COMPACT_ATOMS: atom_id res chain seq x y z
N MET A 1 12.33 17.12 -10.55
CA MET A 1 11.37 16.18 -11.15
C MET A 1 11.56 14.81 -10.51
N LEU A 2 10.52 14.19 -9.94
CA LEU A 2 10.61 12.76 -9.60
C LEU A 2 10.81 11.97 -10.89
N SER A 3 11.67 10.94 -10.84
CA SER A 3 11.70 9.93 -11.89
C SER A 3 10.48 9.01 -11.78
N CYS A 4 10.11 8.35 -12.88
CA CYS A 4 9.05 7.35 -12.87
C CYS A 4 9.32 6.24 -11.84
N LYS A 5 10.59 5.85 -11.66
CA LYS A 5 11.01 4.87 -10.65
C LYS A 5 10.66 5.34 -9.23
N HIS A 6 11.09 6.54 -8.85
CA HIS A 6 10.77 7.10 -7.53
C HIS A 6 9.25 7.25 -7.30
N THR A 7 8.50 7.56 -8.37
CA THR A 7 7.03 7.67 -8.31
C THR A 7 6.38 6.32 -8.01
N ILE A 8 6.90 5.25 -8.60
CA ILE A 8 6.43 3.88 -8.36
C ILE A 8 6.81 3.42 -6.95
N ASP A 9 8.07 3.64 -6.54
CA ASP A 9 8.58 3.23 -5.22
C ASP A 9 7.77 3.85 -4.08
N GLN A 10 7.29 5.08 -4.26
CA GLN A 10 6.49 5.82 -3.27
C GLN A 10 4.98 5.80 -3.55
N GLY A 11 4.55 4.99 -4.53
CA GLY A 11 3.16 4.95 -4.96
C GLY A 11 2.23 4.49 -3.84
N THR A 12 2.64 3.48 -3.09
CA THR A 12 1.88 2.94 -1.96
C THR A 12 1.73 3.98 -0.86
N ASP A 13 2.83 4.57 -0.36
CA ASP A 13 2.82 5.64 0.65
C ASP A 13 1.95 6.83 0.23
N TYR A 14 1.92 7.15 -1.08
CA TYR A 14 1.06 8.21 -1.60
C TYR A 14 -0.42 7.85 -1.49
N LEU A 15 -0.80 6.61 -1.80
CA LEU A 15 -2.18 6.13 -1.70
C LEU A 15 -2.62 5.98 -0.23
N ASP A 16 -1.72 5.56 0.64
CA ASP A 16 -1.94 5.42 2.09
C ASP A 16 -1.85 6.77 2.84
N LYS A 17 -1.51 7.85 2.12
CA LYS A 17 -1.38 9.23 2.62
C LYS A 17 -0.25 9.43 3.63
N GLU A 18 0.73 8.54 3.67
CA GLU A 18 1.88 8.58 4.57
C GLU A 18 2.99 9.53 4.09
N LEU A 19 2.93 9.98 2.83
CA LEU A 19 3.89 10.96 2.33
C LEU A 19 3.78 12.32 3.03
N GLY A 20 4.94 12.92 3.32
CA GLY A 20 5.05 14.31 3.77
C GLY A 20 4.50 15.32 2.75
N PHE A 21 4.24 16.55 3.21
CA PHE A 21 3.57 17.59 2.41
C PHE A 21 4.28 17.87 1.08
N TRP A 22 5.58 18.16 1.13
CA TRP A 22 6.39 18.45 -0.07
C TRP A 22 6.36 17.28 -1.06
N ARG A 23 6.47 16.05 -0.55
CA ARG A 23 6.51 14.87 -1.40
C ARG A 23 5.17 14.60 -2.09
N LYS A 24 4.05 14.90 -1.42
CA LYS A 24 2.71 14.88 -2.04
C LYS A 24 2.61 15.88 -3.19
N VAL A 25 3.19 17.08 -3.06
CA VAL A 25 3.18 18.08 -4.14
C VAL A 25 4.01 17.60 -5.34
N GLU A 26 5.23 17.11 -5.10
CA GLU A 26 6.08 16.61 -6.19
C GLU A 26 5.43 15.41 -6.91
N MET A 27 4.81 14.50 -6.17
CA MET A 27 4.05 13.37 -6.72
C MET A 27 2.89 13.86 -7.60
N LYS A 28 2.08 14.81 -7.11
CA LYS A 28 1.00 15.41 -7.89
C LYS A 28 1.51 16.05 -9.18
N MET A 29 2.61 16.80 -9.11
CA MET A 29 3.25 17.40 -10.28
C MET A 29 3.68 16.33 -11.30
N HIS A 30 4.32 15.25 -10.85
CA HIS A 30 4.74 14.16 -11.75
C HIS A 30 3.55 13.48 -12.41
N LEU A 31 2.50 13.15 -11.65
CA LEU A 31 1.29 12.53 -12.19
C LEU A 31 0.52 13.47 -13.14
N MET A 32 0.68 14.78 -13.00
CA MET A 32 0.14 15.75 -13.96
C MET A 32 0.78 15.61 -15.33
N ILE A 33 2.11 15.43 -15.38
CA ILE A 33 2.92 15.42 -16.61
C ILE A 33 3.03 14.02 -17.23
N CYS A 34 3.17 12.98 -16.41
CA CYS A 34 3.43 11.61 -16.88
C CYS A 34 2.16 10.77 -16.93
N VAL A 35 1.64 10.53 -18.13
CA VAL A 35 0.43 9.72 -18.36
C VAL A 35 0.63 8.27 -17.92
N ASN A 36 1.83 7.71 -18.09
CA ASN A 36 2.12 6.32 -17.72
C ASN A 36 2.04 6.12 -16.20
N CYS A 37 2.68 7.00 -15.42
CA CYS A 37 2.60 6.94 -13.97
C CYS A 37 1.17 7.21 -13.48
N ARG A 38 0.41 8.10 -14.13
CA ARG A 38 -1.01 8.29 -13.81
C ARG A 38 -1.84 7.03 -14.01
N ARG A 39 -1.65 6.32 -15.14
CA ARG A 39 -2.33 5.05 -15.43
C ARG A 39 -1.95 3.98 -14.42
N TYR A 40 -0.66 3.85 -14.12
CA TYR A 40 -0.16 2.91 -13.11
C TYR A 40 -0.79 3.17 -11.73
N MET A 41 -0.75 4.41 -11.25
CA MET A 41 -1.34 4.77 -9.95
C MET A 41 -2.84 4.52 -9.90
N LYS A 42 -3.55 4.73 -11.01
CA LYS A 42 -4.98 4.40 -11.12
C LYS A 42 -5.20 2.89 -11.00
N GLN A 43 -4.42 2.07 -11.70
CA GLN A 43 -4.49 0.61 -11.62
C GLN A 43 -4.18 0.11 -10.20
N LEU A 44 -3.11 0.60 -9.59
CA LEU A 44 -2.74 0.24 -8.22
C LEU A 44 -3.87 0.54 -7.23
N LYS A 45 -4.46 1.74 -7.31
CA LYS A 45 -5.62 2.12 -6.50
C LYS A 45 -6.82 1.21 -6.73
N GLN A 46 -7.08 0.81 -7.97
CA GLN A 46 -8.18 -0.10 -8.30
C GLN A 46 -7.94 -1.51 -7.73
N THR A 47 -6.71 -2.02 -7.81
CA THR A 47 -6.32 -3.30 -7.20
C THR A 47 -6.55 -3.28 -5.70
N ILE A 48 -6.08 -2.23 -5.00
CA ILE A 48 -6.30 -2.07 -3.55
C ILE A 48 -7.80 -2.01 -3.24
N MET A 49 -8.58 -1.26 -4.02
CA MET A 49 -10.03 -1.18 -3.81
C MET A 49 -10.74 -2.52 -4.07
N MET A 50 -10.30 -3.28 -5.07
CA MET A 50 -10.85 -4.60 -5.36
C MET A 50 -10.58 -5.55 -4.19
N LEU A 51 -9.34 -5.56 -3.69
CA LEU A 51 -8.98 -6.35 -2.52
C LEU A 51 -9.78 -5.91 -1.30
N SER A 52 -9.85 -4.61 -0.99
CA SER A 52 -10.55 -4.14 0.21
C SER A 52 -12.07 -4.41 0.20
N LYS A 53 -12.67 -4.55 -0.99
CA LYS A 53 -14.08 -4.96 -1.15
C LYS A 53 -14.29 -6.47 -1.19
N GLY A 54 -13.22 -7.25 -1.25
CA GLY A 54 -13.30 -8.69 -1.16
C GLY A 54 -14.03 -9.08 0.13
N GLN A 55 -15.02 -9.96 0.02
CA GLN A 55 -15.65 -10.57 1.19
C GLN A 55 -14.66 -11.59 1.78
N PHE A 56 -13.63 -11.09 2.45
CA PHE A 56 -12.76 -11.94 3.24
C PHE A 56 -13.53 -12.36 4.48
N LYS A 57 -13.72 -13.67 4.64
CA LYS A 57 -14.31 -14.23 5.86
C LYS A 57 -13.46 -13.74 7.03
N LYS A 58 -14.06 -12.95 7.93
CA LYS A 58 -13.38 -12.51 9.15
C LYS A 58 -12.91 -13.78 9.89
N PRO A 59 -11.61 -13.90 10.21
CA PRO A 59 -11.12 -15.06 10.93
C PRO A 59 -11.85 -15.18 12.27
N SER A 60 -12.14 -16.41 12.69
CA SER A 60 -12.72 -16.65 14.02
C SER A 60 -11.71 -16.30 15.11
N ASP A 61 -12.19 -16.01 16.31
CA ASP A 61 -11.33 -15.69 17.45
C ASP A 61 -10.31 -16.81 17.73
N GLN A 62 -10.68 -18.08 17.48
CA GLN A 62 -9.76 -19.22 17.59
C GLN A 62 -8.63 -19.19 16.54
N GLN A 63 -8.92 -18.72 15.32
CA GLN A 63 -7.89 -18.58 14.28
C GLN A 63 -6.94 -17.43 14.59
N VAL A 64 -7.46 -16.32 15.11
CA VAL A 64 -6.66 -15.17 15.55
C VAL A 64 -5.75 -15.57 16.71
N GLU A 65 -6.28 -16.29 17.69
CA GLU A 65 -5.51 -16.72 18.86
C GLU A 65 -4.42 -17.74 18.49
N ARG A 66 -4.71 -18.65 17.55
CA ARG A 66 -3.69 -19.56 17.02
C ARG A 66 -2.55 -18.81 16.35
N LEU A 67 -2.87 -17.83 15.50
CA LEU A 67 -1.88 -17.02 14.79
C LEU A 67 -0.99 -16.21 15.75
N LYS A 68 -1.57 -15.66 16.83
CA LYS A 68 -0.82 -14.95 17.87
C LYS A 68 0.19 -15.85 18.57
N LYS A 69 -0.21 -17.08 18.94
CA LYS A 69 0.69 -18.05 19.57
C LYS A 69 1.84 -18.42 18.66
N GLU A 70 1.56 -18.74 17.40
CA GLU A 70 2.58 -19.04 16.40
C GLU A 70 3.58 -17.89 16.22
N TYR A 71 3.12 -16.64 16.19
CA TYR A 71 3.99 -15.47 16.09
C TYR A 71 4.85 -15.25 17.34
N GLN A 72 4.30 -15.52 18.53
CA GLN A 72 5.05 -15.47 19.79
C GLN A 72 6.14 -16.55 19.83
N ASP A 73 5.82 -17.77 19.44
CA ASP A 73 6.78 -18.89 19.41
C ASP A 73 7.98 -18.54 18.50
N VAL A 74 7.72 -18.00 17.30
CA VAL A 74 8.77 -17.51 16.38
C VAL A 74 9.56 -16.33 16.93
N SER A 75 8.95 -15.49 17.78
CA SER A 75 9.62 -14.33 18.38
C SER A 75 10.43 -14.70 19.64
N THR A 76 10.18 -15.85 20.25
CA THR A 76 10.86 -16.31 21.48
C THR A 76 12.01 -17.28 21.18
N ASP A 77 12.09 -17.81 19.95
CA ASP A 77 13.17 -18.66 19.43
C ASP A 77 14.34 -17.85 18.80
N LYS A 78 14.44 -16.56 19.13
CA LYS A 78 15.51 -15.65 18.69
C LYS A 78 16.25 -15.00 19.85
#